data_AF-A0A961WXT0-F1
#
_entry.id   AF-A0A961WXT0-F1
#
_cell.length_a   1.000
_cell.length_b   1.000
_cell.length_c   1.000
_cell.angle_alpha   90.00
_cell.angle_beta   90.00
_cell.angle_gamma   90.00
#
_symmetry.space_group_name_H-M   'P 1'
#
loop_
_entity.id
_entity.type
_entity.pdbx_description
1 polymer ?
#
loop_
_entity_poly.entity_id
_entity_poly.type
_entity_poly.pdbx_seq_one_letter_code
_entity_poly.pdbx_strand_id
1 'polypeptide(L)'
;NTFMTLFGRPMHQAVATSSGTGVLISIPGVIGYVWAGWGTGGMPPFTIGYVNLLALAILIPVTLFAAPLGVRVAHALSRRQLEVAFGLFMFFVAIRFLISLL
;
A
#
# COMPACT_ATOMS: atom_id res chain seq x y z
N ASN A 1 -2.22 -3.62 13.55
CA ASN A 1 -0.79 -3.53 13.94
C ASN A 1 -0.65 -3.36 15.46
N THR A 2 -1.32 -2.36 16.04
CA THR A 2 -1.32 -2.02 17.48
C THR A 2 -1.61 -3.21 18.42
N PHE A 3 -2.57 -4.09 18.06
CA PHE A 3 -2.89 -5.27 18.88
C PHE A 3 -1.69 -6.23 19.00
N MET A 4 -1.04 -6.59 17.90
CA MET A 4 0.10 -7.53 17.92
C MET A 4 1.35 -6.96 18.59
N THR A 5 1.62 -5.65 18.42
CA THR A 5 2.73 -4.97 19.11
C THR A 5 2.47 -4.82 20.61
N LEU A 6 1.21 -4.62 21.04
CA LEU A 6 0.82 -4.64 22.46
C LEU A 6 1.05 -6.01 23.12
N PHE A 7 0.85 -7.10 22.37
CA PHE A 7 1.12 -8.48 22.83
C PHE A 7 2.57 -8.94 22.60
N GLY A 8 3.51 -8.01 22.41
CA GLY A 8 4.95 -8.30 22.34
C GLY A 8 5.41 -9.01 21.07
N ARG A 9 4.56 -9.20 20.06
CA ARG A 9 4.97 -9.80 18.77
C ARG A 9 5.89 -8.85 18.00
N PRO A 10 6.92 -9.38 17.31
CA PRO A 10 7.87 -8.55 16.56
C PRO A 10 7.16 -7.79 15.42
N MET A 11 7.58 -6.55 15.18
CA MET A 11 7.03 -5.65 14.15
C MET A 11 6.94 -6.32 12.77
N HIS A 12 7.95 -7.12 12.38
CA HIS A 12 7.94 -7.87 11.12
C HIS A 12 6.76 -8.83 10.98
N GLN A 13 6.32 -9.52 12.05
CA GLN A 13 5.16 -10.42 12.00
C GLN A 13 3.85 -9.66 11.87
N ALA A 14 3.72 -8.53 12.58
CA ALA A 14 2.56 -7.67 12.50
C ALA A 14 2.40 -7.06 11.09
N VAL A 15 3.51 -6.60 10.51
CA VAL A 15 3.55 -6.08 9.13
C VAL A 15 3.27 -7.18 8.12
N ALA A 16 3.89 -8.36 8.23
CA ALA A 16 3.67 -9.48 7.30
C ALA A 16 2.19 -9.91 7.25
N THR A 17 1.54 -10.01 8.41
CA THR A 17 0.11 -10.34 8.50
C THR A 17 -0.75 -9.25 7.85
N SER A 18 -0.43 -7.98 8.13
CA SER A 18 -1.13 -6.85 7.54
C SER A 18 -0.97 -6.80 6.01
N SER A 19 0.23 -7.06 5.48
CA SER A 19 0.48 -7.10 4.05
C SER A 19 -0.34 -8.17 3.33
N GLY A 20 -0.54 -9.34 3.97
CA GLY A 20 -1.41 -10.40 3.44
C GLY A 20 -2.87 -9.97 3.28
N THR A 21 -3.40 -9.19 4.23
CA THR A 21 -4.77 -8.65 4.13
C THR A 21 -4.94 -7.68 2.97
N GLY A 22 -3.86 -7.04 2.52
CA GLY A 22 -3.83 -6.15 1.36
C GLY A 22 -4.33 -6.81 0.07
N VAL A 23 -3.98 -8.08 -0.15
CA VAL A 23 -4.44 -8.84 -1.32
C VAL A 23 -5.95 -9.06 -1.26
N LEU A 24 -6.46 -9.46 -0.09
CA LEU A 24 -7.89 -9.73 0.11
C LEU A 24 -8.75 -8.47 -0.08
N ILE A 25 -8.28 -7.30 0.33
CA ILE A 25 -9.00 -6.03 0.11
C ILE A 25 -8.87 -5.51 -1.33
N SER A 26 -7.76 -5.83 -2.01
CA SER A 26 -7.50 -5.32 -3.36
C SER A 26 -8.46 -5.89 -4.41
N ILE A 27 -8.84 -7.17 -4.28
CA ILE A 27 -9.74 -7.86 -5.23
C ILE A 27 -11.11 -7.18 -5.31
N PRO A 28 -11.88 -7.06 -4.21
CA PRO A 28 -13.17 -6.36 -4.23
C PRO A 28 -13.01 -4.87 -4.54
N GLY A 29 -11.90 -4.24 -4.16
CA GLY A 29 -11.61 -2.85 -4.52
C GLY A 29 -11.51 -2.65 -6.04
N VAL A 30 -10.74 -3.49 -6.73
CA VAL A 30 -10.59 -3.46 -8.20
C VAL A 30 -11.94 -3.73 -8.87
N ILE A 31 -12.69 -4.73 -8.42
CA ILE A 31 -14.03 -5.03 -8.94
C ILE A 31 -14.95 -3.82 -8.77
N GLY A 32 -14.94 -3.19 -7.59
CA GLY A 32 -15.70 -1.98 -7.31
C GLY A 32 -15.35 -0.82 -8.23
N TYR A 33 -14.05 -0.57 -8.47
CA TYR A 33 -13.60 0.48 -9.40
C TYR A 33 -13.96 0.20 -10.86
N VAL A 34 -13.90 -1.07 -11.28
CA VAL A 34 -14.34 -1.50 -12.60
C VAL A 34 -15.84 -1.23 -12.76
N TRP A 35 -16.64 -1.63 -11.77
CA TRP A 35 -18.09 -1.44 -11.80
C TRP A 35 -18.48 0.04 -11.74
N ALA A 36 -17.84 0.84 -10.87
CA ALA A 36 -18.14 2.25 -10.69
C ALA A 36 -17.82 3.11 -11.94
N GLY A 37 -16.81 2.72 -12.73
CA GLY A 37 -16.45 3.41 -13.97
C GLY A 37 -17.13 2.86 -15.22
N TRP A 38 -17.98 1.82 -15.08
CA TRP A 38 -18.53 1.11 -16.24
C TRP A 38 -19.43 2.04 -17.07
N GLY A 39 -19.14 2.16 -18.37
CA GLY A 39 -19.93 3.00 -19.28
C GLY A 39 -19.62 4.51 -19.21
N THR A 40 -18.60 4.92 -18.45
CA THR A 40 -18.12 6.31 -18.48
C THR A 40 -17.29 6.56 -19.74
N GLY A 41 -17.64 7.61 -20.50
CA GLY A 41 -16.96 7.97 -21.76
C GLY A 41 -15.73 8.86 -21.54
N GLY A 42 -14.89 9.00 -22.56
CA GLY A 42 -13.73 9.91 -22.54
C GLY A 42 -12.49 9.37 -21.81
N MET A 43 -12.42 8.06 -21.58
CA MET A 43 -11.31 7.42 -20.88
C MET A 43 -10.09 7.22 -21.79
N PRO A 44 -8.86 7.28 -21.25
CA PRO A 44 -7.65 6.89 -21.97
C PRO A 44 -7.76 5.46 -22.54
N PRO A 45 -7.06 5.14 -23.65
CA PRO A 45 -7.07 3.80 -24.21
C PRO A 45 -6.60 2.75 -23.17
N PHE A 46 -7.10 1.51 -23.31
CA PHE A 46 -6.82 0.38 -22.39
C PHE A 46 -7.37 0.55 -20.97
N THR A 47 -8.48 1.26 -20.79
CA THR A 47 -9.15 1.46 -19.50
C THR A 47 -10.40 0.60 -19.38
N ILE A 48 -10.57 -0.12 -18.27
CA ILE A 48 -11.78 -0.89 -17.92
C ILE A 48 -12.35 -0.32 -16.62
N GLY A 49 -13.51 0.33 -16.70
CA GLY A 49 -14.02 1.16 -15.61
C GLY A 49 -12.95 2.18 -15.20
N TYR A 50 -12.64 2.33 -13.90
CA TYR A 50 -11.54 3.22 -13.48
C TYR A 50 -10.15 2.57 -13.47
N VAL A 51 -9.99 1.37 -14.01
CA VAL A 51 -8.72 0.63 -13.97
C VAL A 51 -8.04 0.70 -15.34
N ASN A 52 -6.89 1.37 -15.41
CA ASN A 52 -6.08 1.43 -16.64
C ASN A 52 -5.09 0.26 -16.72
N LEU A 53 -5.26 -0.59 -17.74
CA LEU A 53 -4.46 -1.80 -17.94
C LEU A 53 -3.01 -1.49 -18.31
N LEU A 54 -2.76 -0.40 -19.05
CA LEU A 54 -1.40 0.00 -19.42
C LEU A 54 -0.63 0.47 -18.18
N ALA A 55 -1.25 1.28 -17.34
CA ALA A 55 -0.69 1.68 -16.05
C ALA A 55 -0.40 0.45 -15.19
N LEU A 56 -1.34 -0.49 -15.09
CA LEU A 56 -1.16 -1.74 -14.37
C LEU A 56 0.02 -2.57 -14.90
N ALA A 57 0.16 -2.70 -16.22
CA ALA A 57 1.26 -3.41 -16.86
C ALA A 57 2.64 -2.80 -16.57
N ILE A 58 2.71 -1.48 -16.38
CA ILE A 58 3.94 -0.77 -15.98
C ILE A 58 4.17 -0.89 -14.47
N LEU A 59 3.11 -0.79 -13.67
CA LEU A 59 3.20 -0.72 -12.22
C LEU A 59 3.60 -2.09 -11.61
N ILE A 60 3.15 -3.20 -12.19
CA ILE A 60 3.50 -4.56 -11.76
C ILE A 60 5.01 -4.80 -11.74
N PRO A 61 5.77 -4.66 -12.85
CA PRO A 61 7.20 -4.91 -12.82
C PRO A 61 7.92 -3.94 -11.89
N VAL A 62 7.54 -2.65 -11.88
CA VAL A 62 8.14 -1.65 -10.99
C VAL A 62 7.96 -2.04 -9.52
N THR A 63 6.77 -2.46 -9.12
CA THR A 63 6.52 -2.92 -7.73
C THR A 63 7.23 -4.23 -7.43
N LEU A 64 7.29 -5.17 -8.37
CA LEU A 64 8.05 -6.42 -8.21
C LEU A 64 9.55 -6.16 -8.01
N PHE A 65 10.13 -5.14 -8.66
CA PHE A 65 11.51 -4.73 -8.42
C PHE A 65 11.70 -3.93 -7.13
N ALA A 66 10.75 -3.07 -6.77
CA ALA A 66 10.84 -2.22 -5.57
C ALA A 66 10.60 -3.01 -4.27
N ALA A 67 9.69 -4.00 -4.28
CA ALA A 67 9.35 -4.80 -3.10
C ALA A 67 10.56 -5.46 -2.41
N PRO A 68 11.46 -6.19 -3.11
CA PRO A 68 12.62 -6.81 -2.46
C PRO A 68 13.61 -5.78 -1.90
N LEU A 69 13.72 -4.58 -2.50
CA LEU A 69 14.53 -3.49 -1.95
C LEU A 69 13.99 -3.05 -0.59
N GLY A 70 12.67 -2.83 -0.50
CA GLY A 70 12.01 -2.49 0.76
C GLY A 70 12.17 -3.57 1.83
N VAL A 71 12.01 -4.85 1.45
CA VAL A 71 12.19 -6.00 2.35
C VAL A 71 13.63 -6.08 2.89
N ARG A 72 14.65 -5.87 2.03
CA ARG A 72 16.05 -5.85 2.46
C ARG A 72 16.33 -4.75 3.48
N VAL A 73 15.83 -3.54 3.23
CA VAL A 73 15.97 -2.42 4.18
C VAL A 73 15.27 -2.73 5.49
N ALA A 74 14.05 -3.28 5.45
CA ALA A 74 13.29 -3.62 6.65
C ALA A 74 13.95 -4.73 7.48
N HIS A 75 14.65 -5.69 6.86
CA HIS A 75 15.41 -6.71 7.59
C HIS A 75 16.75 -6.23 8.14
N ALA A 76 17.36 -5.21 7.53
CA ALA A 76 18.62 -4.63 8.02
C ALA A 76 18.43 -3.73 9.25
N LEU A 77 17.22 -3.21 9.47
CA LEU A 77 16.91 -2.33 10.60
C LEU A 77 16.60 -3.13 11.86
N SER A 78 17.09 -2.63 13.00
CA SER A 78 16.66 -3.13 14.31
C SER A 78 15.17 -2.85 14.55
N ARG A 79 14.53 -3.64 15.41
CA ARG A 79 13.10 -3.49 15.76
C ARG A 79 12.75 -2.04 16.13
N ARG A 80 13.56 -1.39 16.98
CA ARG A 80 13.30 -0.02 17.45
C ARG A 80 13.46 1.01 16.33
N GLN A 81 14.44 0.82 15.44
CA GLN A 81 14.59 1.71 14.27
C GLN A 81 13.40 1.61 13.32
N LEU A 82 12.89 0.39 13.09
CA LEU A 82 11.72 0.18 12.24
C LEU A 82 10.45 0.82 12.83
N GLU A 83 10.24 0.66 14.15
CA GLU A 83 9.12 1.29 14.87
C GLU A 83 9.18 2.83 14.78
N VAL A 84 10.36 3.43 15.01
CA VAL A 84 10.56 4.89 14.93
C VAL A 84 10.39 5.39 13.49
N ALA A 85 10.98 4.70 12.51
CA ALA A 85 10.88 5.09 11.10
C ALA A 85 9.43 5.06 10.61
N PHE A 86 8.67 4.03 10.98
CA PHE A 86 7.24 3.94 10.65
C PHE A 86 6.42 5.04 11.34
N GLY A 87 6.71 5.32 12.61
CA GLY A 87 6.07 6.41 13.35
C GLY A 87 6.31 7.79 12.72
N LEU A 88 7.56 8.08 12.34
CA LEU A 88 7.92 9.32 11.64
C LEU A 88 7.23 9.41 10.28
N PHE A 89 7.19 8.32 9.51
CA PHE A 89 6.47 8.28 8.24
C PHE A 89 4.98 8.60 8.42
N MET A 90 4.31 7.98 9.39
CA MET A 90 2.91 8.26 9.70
C MET A 90 2.68 9.72 10.14
N PHE A 91 3.61 10.29 10.92
CA PHE A 91 3.56 11.69 11.32
C PHE A 91 3.64 12.63 10.11
N PHE A 92 4.55 12.38 9.17
CA PHE A 92 4.64 13.15 7.92
C PHE A 92 3.39 13.01 7.05
N VAL A 93 2.82 11.81 6.94
CA VAL A 93 1.57 11.59 6.21
C VAL A 93 0.43 12.39 6.85
N ALA A 94 0.30 12.37 8.17
CA ALA A 94 -0.72 13.13 8.89
C ALA A 94 -0.58 14.64 8.66
N ILE A 95 0.65 15.17 8.72
CA ILE A 95 0.93 16.58 8.39
C ILE A 95 0.54 16.89 6.95
N ARG A 96 0.90 16.04 5.98
CA ARG A 96 0.56 16.24 4.57
C ARG A 96 -0.96 16.28 4.36
N PHE A 97 -1.71 15.43 5.05
CA PHE A 97 -3.18 15.48 5.02
C PHE A 97 -3.72 16.78 5.65
N LEU A 98 -3.16 17.23 6.77
CA LEU A 98 -3.56 18.48 7.41
C LEU A 98 -3.32 19.70 6.51
N ILE A 99 -2.16 19.75 5.85
CA ILE A 99 -1.83 20.82 4.89
C ILE A 99 -2.74 20.75 3.67
N SER A 100 -3.07 19.55 3.17
CA SER A 100 -3.98 19.40 2.03
C SER A 100 -5.44 19.80 2.33
N LEU A 101 -5.80 19.91 3.61
CA LEU A 101 -7.13 20.30 4.06
C LEU A 101 -7.28 21.81 4.29
N LEU A 102 -6.16 22.49 4.59
CA LEU A 102 -6.06 23.95 4.74
C LEU A 102 -5.94 24.64 3.37
#